data_AF-A0A6P7GRP4-F1
#
_entry.id   AF-A0A6P7GRP4-F1
#
_cell.length_a   1.000
_cell.length_b   1.000
_cell.length_c   1.000
_cell.angle_alpha   90.00
_cell.angle_beta   90.00
_cell.angle_gamma   90.00
#
_symmetry.space_group_name_H-M   'P 1'
#
loop_
_entity.id
_entity.type
_entity.pdbx_description
1 polymer ?
#
loop_
_entity_poly.entity_id
_entity_poly.type
_entity_poly.pdbx_seq_one_letter_code
_entity_poly.pdbx_strand_id
1 'polypeptide(L)'
;MTPICIPHTPPWTRKQPSFNISLCRYDKKETPSLMIRQEFNKMIDMEKFDTILYTDASKDEHGTSCAVTTTNETIASFRLPTICSIHTAELYGINKALEVTPKSSKRIAICTDSLSSIHSLKTLRSQTSPNSQ
;
A
#
# COMPACT_ATOMS: atom_id res chain seq x y z
N MET A 1 -16.83 25.26 -2.51
CA MET A 1 -17.50 24.04 -2.00
C MET A 1 -17.64 23.07 -3.16
N THR A 2 -16.89 21.96 -3.15
CA THR A 2 -17.13 20.86 -4.09
C THR A 2 -18.38 20.10 -3.66
N PRO A 3 -19.32 19.81 -4.57
CA PRO A 3 -20.53 19.07 -4.21
C PRO A 3 -20.18 17.67 -3.71
N ILE A 4 -20.84 17.25 -2.63
CA ILE A 4 -20.74 15.88 -2.10
C ILE A 4 -21.39 14.96 -3.13
N CYS A 5 -20.57 14.21 -3.87
CA CYS A 5 -21.05 13.19 -4.80
C CYS A 5 -21.19 11.88 -4.02
N ILE A 6 -22.44 11.44 -3.82
CA ILE A 6 -22.72 10.16 -3.17
C ILE A 6 -22.40 9.06 -4.19
N PRO A 7 -21.43 8.16 -3.92
CA PRO A 7 -21.13 7.09 -4.85
C PRO A 7 -22.35 6.19 -5.04
N HIS A 8 -22.74 5.96 -6.30
CA HIS A 8 -23.87 5.08 -6.67
C HIS A 8 -23.68 3.64 -6.19
N THR A 9 -22.44 3.21 -6.00
CA THR A 9 -22.09 1.89 -5.49
C THR A 9 -21.99 1.94 -3.98
N PRO A 10 -22.89 1.26 -3.24
CA PRO A 10 -22.86 1.31 -1.80
C PRO A 10 -21.56 0.70 -1.26
N PRO A 11 -20.98 1.26 -0.18
CA PRO A 11 -19.64 0.89 0.28
C PRO A 11 -19.49 -0.60 0.60
N TRP A 12 -20.56 -1.26 1.07
CA TRP A 12 -20.57 -2.70 1.38
C TRP A 12 -20.51 -3.63 0.16
N THR A 13 -20.70 -3.12 -1.06
CA THR A 13 -20.59 -3.90 -2.30
C THR A 13 -19.22 -3.77 -2.98
N ARG A 14 -18.33 -2.91 -2.45
CA ARG A 14 -17.01 -2.71 -3.05
C ARG A 14 -16.16 -3.96 -2.89
N LYS A 15 -15.52 -4.37 -3.98
CA LYS A 15 -14.54 -5.46 -3.96
C LYS A 15 -13.41 -5.08 -3.00
N GLN A 16 -13.11 -6.00 -2.11
CA GLN A 16 -12.08 -5.78 -1.11
C GLN A 16 -10.69 -6.01 -1.71
N PRO A 17 -9.67 -5.21 -1.33
CA PRO A 17 -8.29 -5.49 -1.68
C PRO A 17 -7.83 -6.81 -1.07
N SER A 18 -7.05 -7.56 -1.84
CA SER A 18 -6.28 -8.71 -1.35
C SER A 18 -4.96 -8.24 -0.76
N PHE A 19 -4.46 -8.97 0.24
CA PHE A 19 -3.19 -8.66 0.90
C PHE A 19 -2.23 -9.84 0.77
N ASN A 20 -1.23 -9.70 -0.08
CA ASN A 20 -0.21 -10.74 -0.30
C ASN A 20 1.01 -10.47 0.59
N ILE A 21 1.30 -11.41 1.51
CA ILE A 21 2.48 -11.38 2.39
C ILE A 21 3.38 -12.61 2.16
N SER A 22 3.26 -13.27 1.00
CA SER A 22 3.95 -14.52 0.71
C SER A 22 5.48 -14.38 0.76
N LEU A 23 6.03 -13.22 0.41
CA LEU A 23 7.46 -12.95 0.48
C LEU A 23 8.00 -12.84 1.92
N CYS A 24 7.14 -12.63 2.93
CA CYS A 24 7.56 -12.57 4.33
C CYS A 24 8.00 -13.92 4.90
N ARG A 25 7.82 -15.02 4.14
CA ARG A 25 8.35 -16.34 4.52
C ARG A 25 9.86 -16.46 4.40
N TYR A 26 10.50 -15.58 3.62
CA TYR A 26 11.95 -15.58 3.44
C TYR A 26 12.61 -14.82 4.58
N ASP A 27 13.61 -15.43 5.21
CA ASP A 27 14.47 -14.74 6.17
C ASP A 27 15.44 -13.83 5.41
N LYS A 28 15.45 -12.53 5.75
CA LYS A 28 16.28 -11.51 5.08
C LYS A 28 17.79 -11.70 5.29
N LYS A 29 18.20 -12.42 6.34
CA LYS A 29 19.60 -12.72 6.68
C LYS A 29 20.08 -13.98 5.99
N GLU A 30 19.20 -14.96 5.83
CA GLU A 30 19.55 -16.27 5.25
C GLU A 30 19.28 -16.33 3.74
N THR A 31 18.30 -15.59 3.24
CA THR A 31 17.88 -15.62 1.83
C THR A 31 18.57 -14.49 1.06
N PRO A 32 19.29 -14.79 -0.04
CA PRO A 32 19.86 -13.76 -0.90
C PRO A 32 18.79 -12.79 -1.41
N SER A 33 19.05 -11.49 -1.33
CA SER A 33 18.13 -10.43 -1.77
C SER A 33 17.71 -10.58 -3.24
N LEU A 34 18.62 -11.08 -4.09
CA LEU A 34 18.35 -11.37 -5.49
C LEU A 34 17.21 -12.39 -5.66
N MET A 35 17.16 -13.42 -4.81
CA MET A 35 16.13 -14.46 -4.88
C MET A 35 14.76 -13.90 -4.49
N ILE A 36 14.69 -13.09 -3.42
CA ILE A 36 13.45 -12.41 -3.00
C ILE A 36 12.96 -11.48 -4.11
N ARG A 37 13.86 -10.72 -4.75
CA ARG A 37 13.54 -9.82 -5.87
C ARG A 37 13.05 -10.59 -7.10
N GLN A 38 13.67 -11.73 -7.42
CA GLN A 38 13.22 -12.59 -8.52
C GLN A 38 11.81 -13.13 -8.29
N GLU A 39 11.51 -13.60 -7.07
CA GLU A 39 10.18 -14.08 -6.73
C GLU A 39 9.14 -12.94 -6.76
N PHE A 40 9.50 -11.75 -6.28
CA PHE A 40 8.66 -10.55 -6.40
C PHE A 40 8.35 -10.22 -7.86
N ASN A 41 9.38 -10.14 -8.72
CA ASN A 41 9.20 -9.82 -10.14
C ASN A 41 8.31 -10.86 -10.84
N LYS A 42 8.54 -12.15 -10.56
CA LYS A 42 7.70 -13.23 -11.10
C LYS A 42 6.23 -13.07 -10.70
N MET A 43 5.96 -12.71 -9.45
CA MET A 43 4.59 -12.47 -8.97
C MET A 43 3.93 -11.30 -9.71
N ILE A 44 4.66 -10.19 -9.85
CA ILE A 44 4.20 -8.99 -10.56
C ILE A 44 3.89 -9.31 -12.04
N ASP A 45 4.79 -10.02 -12.72
CA ASP A 45 4.64 -10.40 -14.13
C ASP A 45 3.44 -11.34 -14.35
N MET A 46 3.22 -12.30 -13.45
CA MET A 46 2.11 -13.25 -13.53
C MET A 46 0.74 -12.57 -13.35
N GLU A 47 0.65 -11.60 -12.44
CA GLU A 47 -0.61 -10.96 -12.10
C GLU A 47 -1.08 -9.92 -13.13
N LYS A 48 -0.19 -9.42 -14.00
CA LYS A 48 -0.53 -8.46 -15.07
C LYS A 48 -1.30 -7.24 -14.54
N PHE A 49 -0.72 -6.53 -13.58
CA PHE A 49 -1.29 -5.29 -13.06
C PHE A 49 -1.22 -4.16 -14.10
N ASP A 50 -2.26 -3.32 -14.18
CA ASP A 50 -2.27 -2.11 -15.02
C ASP A 50 -1.38 -1.01 -14.42
N THR A 51 -1.25 -1.01 -13.09
CA THR A 51 -0.50 0.00 -12.34
C THR A 51 0.16 -0.64 -11.14
N ILE A 52 1.45 -0.38 -10.98
CA ILE A 52 2.25 -0.83 -9.85
C ILE A 52 2.85 0.42 -9.21
N LEU A 53 2.51 0.65 -7.96
CA LEU A 53 3.02 1.75 -7.16
C LEU A 53 3.78 1.18 -5.98
N TYR A 54 4.89 1.82 -5.65
CA TYR A 54 5.69 1.53 -4.47
C TYR A 54 5.54 2.68 -3.49
N THR A 55 5.48 2.35 -2.21
CA THR A 55 5.45 3.34 -1.14
C THR A 55 6.65 3.13 -0.24
N ASP A 56 7.26 4.23 0.17
CA ASP A 56 8.34 4.23 1.14
C ASP A 56 8.12 5.40 2.10
N ALA A 57 8.39 5.20 3.37
CA ALA A 57 8.32 6.26 4.36
C ALA A 57 9.59 6.31 5.21
N SER A 58 9.93 7.52 5.64
CA SER A 58 11.11 7.72 6.48
C SER A 58 10.80 8.63 7.65
N LYS A 59 11.55 8.43 8.73
CA LYS A 59 11.51 9.27 9.92
C LYS A 59 12.93 9.43 10.43
N ASP A 60 13.31 10.68 10.63
CA ASP A 60 14.56 11.08 11.25
C ASP A 60 14.30 12.15 12.32
N GLU A 61 15.38 12.74 12.84
CA GLU A 61 15.30 13.82 13.81
C GLU A 61 14.70 15.12 13.23
N HIS A 62 14.70 15.28 11.92
CA HIS A 62 14.25 16.48 11.22
C HIS A 62 12.80 16.38 10.75
N GLY A 63 12.24 15.17 10.66
CA GLY A 63 10.91 15.01 10.10
C GLY A 63 10.45 13.59 9.89
N THR A 64 9.27 13.53 9.27
CA THR A 64 8.64 12.29 8.84
C THR A 64 8.09 12.55 7.46
N SER A 65 8.30 11.64 6.53
CA SER A 65 7.88 11.79 5.15
C SER A 65 7.47 10.46 4.55
N CYS A 66 6.75 10.52 3.43
CA CYS A 66 6.47 9.36 2.61
C CYS A 66 6.57 9.73 1.13
N ALA A 67 6.83 8.73 0.29
CA ALA A 67 6.85 8.84 -1.15
C ALA A 67 6.02 7.74 -1.80
N VAL A 68 5.51 8.03 -2.99
CA VAL A 68 4.88 7.09 -3.91
C VAL A 68 5.66 7.13 -5.21
N THR A 69 6.10 5.98 -5.69
CA THR A 69 6.91 5.86 -6.90
C THR A 69 6.35 4.78 -7.83
N THR A 70 6.70 4.87 -9.10
CA THR A 70 6.71 3.70 -10.00
C THR A 70 8.12 3.14 -10.07
N THR A 71 8.34 2.12 -10.91
CA THR A 71 9.69 1.61 -11.18
C THR A 71 10.63 2.69 -11.74
N ASN A 72 10.10 3.72 -12.42
CA ASN A 72 10.89 4.67 -13.21
C ASN A 72 10.92 6.09 -12.63
N GLU A 73 9.93 6.48 -11.82
CA GLU A 73 9.80 7.85 -11.37
C GLU A 73 9.14 7.97 -9.99
N THR A 74 9.39 9.09 -9.32
CA THR A 74 8.63 9.48 -8.12
C THR A 74 7.36 10.20 -8.56
N ILE A 75 6.21 9.66 -8.17
CA ILE A 75 4.89 10.21 -8.51
C ILE A 75 4.50 11.31 -7.53
N ALA A 76 4.76 11.09 -6.24
CA ALA A 76 4.46 12.05 -5.20
C ALA A 76 5.36 11.86 -3.98
N SER A 77 5.65 12.95 -3.27
CA SER A 77 6.31 12.92 -1.98
C SER A 77 5.66 13.92 -1.04
N PHE A 78 5.57 13.57 0.24
CA PHE A 78 4.86 14.36 1.24
C PHE A 78 5.66 14.40 2.52
N ARG A 79 5.81 15.61 3.08
CA ARG A 79 6.31 15.79 4.44
C ARG A 79 5.12 15.79 5.40
N LEU A 80 5.20 14.96 6.42
CA LEU A 80 4.25 14.90 7.51
C LEU A 80 4.77 15.73 8.70
N PRO A 81 3.89 16.17 9.61
CA PRO A 81 4.29 16.72 10.89
C PRO A 81 5.29 15.81 11.63
N THR A 82 6.28 16.39 12.30
CA THR A 82 7.33 15.65 13.02
C THR A 82 6.79 14.73 14.12
N ILE A 83 5.58 15.03 14.65
CA ILE A 83 4.87 14.21 15.63
C ILE A 83 4.35 12.88 15.05
N CYS A 84 4.19 12.76 13.72
CA CYS A 84 3.71 11.53 13.10
C CYS A 84 4.73 10.40 13.28
N SER A 85 4.25 9.21 13.63
CA SER A 85 5.10 8.02 13.71
C SER A 85 5.50 7.53 12.31
N ILE A 86 6.56 6.72 12.23
CA ILE A 86 6.91 6.03 10.98
C ILE A 86 5.74 5.18 10.47
N HIS A 87 5.03 4.48 11.37
CA HIS A 87 3.86 3.68 11.01
C HIS A 87 2.73 4.52 10.41
N THR A 88 2.51 5.74 10.93
CA THR A 88 1.54 6.69 10.36
C THR A 88 1.95 7.11 8.96
N ALA A 89 3.24 7.37 8.73
CA ALA A 89 3.77 7.78 7.43
C ALA A 89 3.65 6.67 6.39
N GLU A 90 3.91 5.42 6.77
CA GLU A 90 3.71 4.24 5.92
C GLU A 90 2.25 4.11 5.46
N LEU A 91 1.30 4.16 6.40
CA LEU A 91 -0.13 4.11 6.09
C LEU A 91 -0.57 5.30 5.24
N TYR A 92 0.01 6.48 5.50
CA TYR A 92 -0.26 7.67 4.71
C TYR A 92 0.28 7.55 3.28
N GLY A 93 1.46 6.94 3.09
CA GLY A 93 2.01 6.60 1.79
C GLY A 93 1.08 5.69 0.98
N ILE A 94 0.53 4.64 1.62
CA ILE A 94 -0.48 3.76 0.99
C ILE A 94 -1.73 4.55 0.60
N ASN A 95 -2.23 5.44 1.48
CA ASN A 95 -3.37 6.30 1.17
C ASN A 95 -3.07 7.21 -0.03
N LYS A 96 -1.87 7.79 -0.11
CA LYS A 96 -1.45 8.61 -1.25
C LYS A 96 -1.30 7.82 -2.54
N ALA A 97 -0.85 6.57 -2.48
CA ALA A 97 -0.84 5.70 -3.65
C ALA A 97 -2.26 5.45 -4.19
N LEU A 98 -3.28 5.33 -3.32
CA LEU A 98 -4.67 5.22 -3.76
C LEU A 98 -5.18 6.50 -4.42
N GLU A 99 -4.81 7.68 -3.90
CA GLU A 99 -5.22 8.98 -4.48
C GLU A 99 -4.64 9.23 -5.87
N VAL A 100 -3.37 8.85 -6.09
CA VAL A 100 -2.67 9.08 -7.37
C VAL A 100 -2.91 7.98 -8.41
N THR A 101 -3.58 6.90 -8.02
CA THR A 101 -3.90 5.80 -8.94
C THR A 101 -4.83 6.29 -10.07
N PRO A 102 -4.51 6.00 -11.35
CA PRO A 102 -5.37 6.37 -12.46
C PRO A 102 -6.76 5.74 -12.33
N LYS A 103 -7.81 6.54 -12.55
CA LYS A 103 -9.21 6.05 -12.49
C LYS A 103 -9.54 4.97 -13.53
N SER A 104 -8.72 4.86 -14.58
CA SER A 104 -8.83 3.84 -15.63
C SER A 104 -8.23 2.49 -15.23
N SER A 105 -7.38 2.45 -14.20
CA SER A 105 -6.70 1.22 -13.76
C SER A 105 -7.68 0.29 -13.08
N LYS A 106 -7.78 -0.95 -13.56
CA LYS A 106 -8.68 -1.98 -13.02
C LYS A 106 -7.95 -2.92 -12.06
N ARG A 107 -6.66 -3.15 -12.32
CA ARG A 107 -5.77 -4.00 -11.51
C ARG A 107 -4.59 -3.16 -11.04
N ILE A 108 -4.55 -2.90 -9.74
CA ILE A 108 -3.51 -2.07 -9.13
C ILE A 108 -2.78 -2.88 -8.07
N ALA A 109 -1.45 -2.79 -8.06
CA ALA A 109 -0.61 -3.25 -6.98
C ALA A 109 -0.03 -2.04 -6.25
N ILE A 110 -0.20 -2.00 -4.92
CA ILE A 110 0.50 -1.08 -4.03
C ILE A 110 1.47 -1.91 -3.20
N CYS A 111 2.75 -1.67 -3.37
CA CYS A 111 3.83 -2.40 -2.72
C CYS A 111 4.42 -1.53 -1.60
N THR A 112 4.41 -2.05 -0.38
CA THR A 112 5.01 -1.45 0.82
C THR A 112 5.93 -2.47 1.45
N ASP A 113 7.05 -2.02 2.03
CA ASP A 113 7.94 -2.85 2.84
C ASP A 113 7.51 -2.92 4.31
N SER A 114 6.51 -2.13 4.71
CA SER A 114 5.94 -2.13 6.06
C SER A 114 4.91 -3.25 6.25
N LEU A 115 5.39 -4.40 6.72
CA LEU A 115 4.53 -5.51 7.14
C LEU A 115 3.53 -5.09 8.24
N SER A 116 3.93 -4.15 9.11
CA SER A 116 3.06 -3.60 10.16
C SER A 116 1.82 -2.91 9.57
N SER A 117 1.98 -2.12 8.49
CA SER A 117 0.88 -1.45 7.81
C SER A 117 -0.10 -2.44 7.20
N ILE A 118 0.39 -3.52 6.57
CA ILE A 118 -0.45 -4.59 6.02
C ILE A 118 -1.26 -5.27 7.13
N HIS A 119 -0.65 -5.57 8.29
CA HIS A 119 -1.36 -6.17 9.42
C HIS A 119 -2.41 -5.24 10.02
N SER A 120 -2.13 -3.94 10.17
CA SER A 120 -3.11 -2.96 10.63
C SER A 120 -4.32 -2.91 9.71
N LEU A 121 -4.12 -2.90 8.39
CA LEU A 121 -5.20 -2.90 7.39
C LEU A 121 -6.01 -4.22 7.41
N LYS A 122 -5.35 -5.37 7.56
CA LYS A 122 -6.03 -6.67 7.73
C LYS A 122 -6.86 -6.73 9.02
N THR A 123 -6.36 -6.17 10.11
CA THR A 123 -7.03 -6.22 11.43
C THR A 123 -8.24 -5.29 11.48
N LEU A 124 -8.10 -4.07 10.92
CA LEU A 124 -9.24 -3.17 10.76
C LEU A 124 -10.39 -3.86 10.02
N ARG A 125 -10.06 -4.70 9.03
CA ARG A 125 -11.03 -5.47 8.27
C ARG A 125 -11.74 -6.55 9.08
N SER A 126 -11.04 -7.32 9.92
CA SER A 126 -11.68 -8.37 10.72
C SER A 126 -12.67 -7.80 11.74
N GLN A 127 -12.42 -6.59 12.24
CA GLN A 127 -13.32 -5.90 13.17
C GLN A 127 -14.56 -5.30 12.49
N THR A 128 -14.50 -5.01 11.18
CA THR A 128 -15.62 -4.42 10.42
C THR A 128 -16.60 -5.44 9.82
N SER A 129 -16.41 -6.74 10.05
CA SER A 129 -17.43 -7.75 9.76
C SER A 129 -18.31 -7.92 11.00
N PRO A 130 -19.49 -7.28 11.10
CA PRO A 130 -20.40 -7.57 12.18
C PRO A 130 -20.91 -8.99 11.98
N ASN A 131 -20.95 -9.75 13.08
CA ASN A 131 -21.56 -11.06 13.21
C ASN A 131 -22.71 -11.33 12.21
N SER A 132 -22.46 -12.21 11.25
CA SER A 132 -23.53 -12.96 10.57
C SER A 132 -23.84 -14.18 11.44
N GLN A 133 -24.71 -13.99 12.44
CA GLN A 133 -25.52 -15.06 13.02
C GLN A 133 -26.98 -14.67 12.89
#